data_AF-A0A645HD00-F1
#
_entry.id   AF-A0A645HD00-F1
#
_cell.length_a   1.000
_cell.length_b   1.000
_cell.length_c   1.000
_cell.angle_alpha   90.00
_cell.angle_beta   90.00
_cell.angle_gamma   90.00
#
_symmetry.space_group_name_H-M   'P 1'
#
loop_
_entity.id
_entity.type
_entity.pdbx_description
1 polymer ?
#
loop_
_entity_poly.entity_id
_entity_poly.type
_entity_poly.pdbx_seq_one_letter_code
_entity_poly.pdbx_strand_id
1 'polypeptide(L)'
;MRKYDVSARINTVVTKENISEIYKLIEFCKEYKISLKLLDLFNNGEEYWKNQFISLSKIRNELSKVSKNTSVKYPNKSNFGSPMSCFELDGMEVIIKDSTIGTCYSDMCTKCSLYPCQTGVVSLFLTHDGYLKFCTLSNEFNLDLKPLLIDDKHTYEQVRKMIDLYKESKYLKCHSENETA
;
A
#
# COMPACT_ATOMS: atom_id res chain seq x y z
N MET A 1 19.12 1.59 -15.92
CA MET A 1 17.69 1.40 -16.25
C MET A 1 17.30 2.10 -17.55
N ARG A 2 17.50 3.43 -17.70
CA ARG A 2 17.18 4.15 -18.95
C ARG A 2 17.95 3.72 -20.19
N LYS A 3 19.24 3.39 -20.02
CA LYS A 3 20.06 2.81 -21.10
C LYS A 3 19.47 1.52 -21.69
N TYR A 4 18.58 0.85 -20.96
CA TYR A 4 17.97 -0.43 -21.32
C TYR A 4 16.44 -0.35 -21.45
N ASP A 5 15.88 0.86 -21.57
CA ASP A 5 14.43 1.09 -21.68
C ASP A 5 13.58 0.48 -20.53
N VAL A 6 14.18 0.37 -19.33
CA VAL A 6 13.47 -0.10 -18.14
C VAL A 6 12.81 1.09 -17.45
N SER A 7 11.48 1.08 -17.42
CA SER A 7 10.69 2.03 -16.63
C SER A 7 11.00 1.85 -15.13
N ALA A 8 11.22 2.96 -14.44
CA ALA A 8 11.60 2.98 -13.03
C ALA A 8 10.68 3.90 -12.22
N ARG A 9 10.44 3.52 -10.97
CA ARG A 9 9.74 4.33 -9.97
C ARG A 9 10.55 4.34 -8.68
N ILE A 10 10.70 5.51 -8.08
CA ILE A 10 11.24 5.66 -6.74
C ILE A 10 10.07 5.55 -5.75
N ASN A 11 10.21 4.70 -4.74
CA ASN A 11 9.29 4.66 -3.60
C ASN A 11 10.04 5.20 -2.38
N THR A 12 9.44 6.11 -1.64
CA THR A 12 10.00 6.59 -0.37
C THR A 12 8.94 6.60 0.72
N VAL A 13 9.35 6.21 1.93
CA VAL A 13 8.54 6.36 3.14
C VAL A 13 8.84 7.74 3.71
N VAL A 14 7.81 8.55 3.92
CA VAL A 14 7.95 9.90 4.46
C VAL A 14 7.85 9.84 5.98
N THR A 15 8.83 10.45 6.64
CA THR A 15 8.92 10.56 8.10
C THR A 15 9.26 11.99 8.50
N LYS A 16 9.20 12.29 9.80
CA LYS A 16 9.64 13.60 10.31
C LYS A 16 11.12 13.89 10.00
N GLU A 17 11.95 12.87 9.88
CA GLU A 17 13.38 13.01 9.55
C GLU A 17 13.62 13.47 8.10
N ASN A 18 12.84 12.98 7.13
CA ASN A 18 13.10 13.24 5.72
C ASN A 18 12.10 14.18 5.04
N ILE A 19 11.07 14.65 5.75
CA ILE A 19 10.02 15.52 5.18
C ILE A 19 10.59 16.76 4.48
N SER A 20 11.67 17.34 5.02
CA SER A 20 12.31 18.54 4.45
C SER A 20 13.00 18.28 3.11
N GLU A 21 13.27 17.03 2.77
CA GLU A 21 13.94 16.60 1.53
C GLU A 21 12.96 16.16 0.44
N ILE A 22 11.69 15.95 0.77
CA ILE A 22 10.68 15.42 -0.16
C ILE A 22 10.51 16.31 -1.38
N TYR A 23 10.52 17.64 -1.23
CA TYR A 23 10.41 18.55 -2.37
C TYR A 23 11.65 18.50 -3.26
N LYS A 24 12.86 18.33 -2.69
CA LYS A 24 14.09 18.13 -3.46
C LYS A 24 14.02 16.83 -4.25
N LEU A 25 13.47 15.77 -3.65
CA LEU A 25 13.25 14.50 -4.33
C LEU A 25 12.22 14.60 -5.45
N ILE A 26 11.15 15.39 -5.27
CA ILE A 26 10.17 15.68 -6.33
C ILE A 26 10.85 16.39 -7.50
N GLU A 27 11.65 17.44 -7.25
CA GLU A 27 12.38 18.15 -8.30
C GLU A 27 13.38 17.24 -9.03
N PHE A 28 14.13 16.43 -8.28
CA PHE A 28 15.00 15.41 -8.87
C PHE A 28 14.20 14.46 -9.77
N CYS A 29 13.09 13.89 -9.28
CA CYS A 29 12.29 12.96 -10.07
C CYS A 29 11.66 13.64 -11.29
N LYS A 30 11.37 14.93 -11.23
CA LYS A 30 10.84 15.75 -12.33
C LYS A 30 11.90 16.00 -13.41
N GLU A 31 13.10 16.46 -13.05
CA GLU A 31 14.26 16.58 -13.96
C GLU A 31 14.57 15.23 -14.62
N TYR A 32 14.56 14.21 -13.76
CA TYR A 32 14.38 12.80 -14.02
C TYR A 32 13.42 12.55 -15.18
N LYS A 33 12.12 12.82 -15.01
CA LYS A 33 11.01 12.03 -15.57
C LYS A 33 10.95 10.61 -14.99
N ILE A 34 11.14 10.50 -13.68
CA ILE A 34 11.02 9.25 -12.91
C ILE A 34 9.75 9.37 -12.06
N SER A 35 8.88 8.35 -12.09
CA SER A 35 7.70 8.35 -11.23
C SER A 35 8.12 8.25 -9.76
N LEU A 36 7.45 9.00 -8.89
CA LEU A 36 7.68 9.00 -7.46
C LEU A 36 6.44 8.48 -6.73
N LYS A 37 6.63 7.59 -5.76
CA LYS A 37 5.58 7.18 -4.83
C LYS A 37 5.99 7.49 -3.39
N LEU A 38 5.22 8.37 -2.77
CA LEU A 38 5.30 8.70 -1.36
C LEU A 38 4.39 7.74 -0.58
N LEU A 39 4.96 7.11 0.43
CA LEU A 39 4.30 6.19 1.34
C LEU A 39 4.32 6.81 2.73
N ASP A 40 3.22 6.68 3.46
CA ASP A 40 3.23 6.99 4.88
C ASP A 40 3.98 5.92 5.69
N LEU A 41 4.43 6.30 6.88
CA LEU A 41 5.09 5.36 7.78
C LEU A 41 4.08 4.34 8.29
N PHE A 42 4.40 3.06 8.10
CA PHE A 42 3.59 1.95 8.59
C PHE A 42 3.83 1.73 10.10
N ASN A 43 2.75 1.50 10.85
CA ASN A 43 2.78 1.21 12.28
C ASN A 43 3.19 -0.25 12.52
N ASN A 44 4.49 -0.46 12.72
CA ASN A 44 5.07 -1.74 13.11
C ASN A 44 5.64 -1.72 14.54
N GLY A 45 5.13 -0.82 15.38
CA GLY A 45 5.64 -0.54 16.72
C GLY A 45 5.26 0.89 17.12
N GLU A 46 4.55 1.02 18.24
CA GLU A 46 3.91 2.28 18.60
C GLU A 46 4.89 3.43 18.81
N GLU A 47 6.06 3.18 19.39
CA GLU A 47 6.98 4.26 19.77
C GLU A 47 7.63 4.93 18.55
N TYR A 48 8.27 4.16 17.68
CA TYR A 48 8.88 4.71 16.46
C TYR A 48 7.82 5.37 15.58
N TRP A 49 6.66 4.72 15.42
CA TRP A 49 5.57 5.28 14.63
C TRP A 49 5.08 6.61 15.18
N LYS A 50 4.76 6.70 16.49
CA LYS A 50 4.33 7.97 17.12
C LYS A 50 5.38 9.08 16.95
N ASN A 51 6.65 8.71 17.05
CA ASN A 51 7.75 9.68 16.95
C ASN A 51 7.99 10.16 15.52
N GLN A 52 7.82 9.30 14.51
CA GLN A 52 8.27 9.57 13.14
C GLN A 52 7.15 9.72 12.10
N PHE A 53 5.93 9.30 12.42
CA PHE A 53 4.79 9.45 11.54
C PHE A 53 4.47 10.92 11.30
N ILE A 54 4.14 11.23 10.05
CA ILE A 54 3.61 12.52 9.63
C ILE A 54 2.50 12.28 8.61
N SER A 55 1.41 13.05 8.72
CA SER A 55 0.34 13.00 7.74
C SER A 55 0.81 13.53 6.39
N LEU A 56 0.47 12.81 5.32
CA LEU A 56 0.74 13.23 3.94
C LEU A 56 -0.29 14.26 3.42
N SER A 57 -1.27 14.66 4.23
CA SER A 57 -2.34 15.58 3.82
C SER A 57 -1.80 16.91 3.30
N LYS A 58 -0.78 17.48 3.96
CA LYS A 58 -0.15 18.74 3.53
C LYS A 58 0.48 18.61 2.15
N ILE A 59 1.32 17.59 1.93
CA ILE A 59 1.95 17.33 0.63
C ILE A 59 0.88 17.10 -0.43
N ARG A 60 -0.15 16.29 -0.12
CA ARG A 60 -1.28 16.02 -1.02
C ARG A 60 -1.98 17.31 -1.46
N ASN A 61 -2.27 18.20 -0.52
CA ASN A 61 -2.95 19.48 -0.76
C ASN A 61 -2.07 20.48 -1.54
N GLU A 62 -0.75 20.42 -1.38
CA GLU A 62 0.16 21.25 -2.16
C GLU A 62 0.29 20.73 -3.59
N LEU A 63 0.47 19.41 -3.76
CA LEU A 63 0.51 18.79 -5.08
C LEU A 63 -0.79 19.00 -5.86
N SER A 64 -1.95 18.93 -5.20
CA SER A 64 -3.24 19.18 -5.88
C SER A 64 -3.36 20.59 -6.46
N LYS A 65 -2.65 21.58 -5.92
CA LYS A 65 -2.68 22.97 -6.40
C LYS A 65 -1.82 23.19 -7.64
N VAL A 66 -0.73 22.43 -7.77
CA VAL A 66 0.26 22.59 -8.85
C VAL A 66 0.13 21.53 -9.95
N SER A 67 -0.65 20.49 -9.71
CA SER A 67 -0.84 19.38 -10.65
C SER A 67 -1.69 19.77 -11.84
N LYS A 68 -1.27 19.35 -13.04
CA LYS A 68 -2.05 19.52 -14.27
C LYS A 68 -3.30 18.64 -14.27
N ASN A 69 -3.18 17.45 -13.69
CA ASN A 69 -4.26 16.47 -13.62
C ASN A 69 -4.18 15.69 -12.30
N THR A 70 -5.33 15.27 -11.77
CA THR A 70 -5.41 14.45 -10.56
C THR A 70 -6.26 13.21 -10.83
N SER A 71 -5.83 12.07 -10.27
CA SER A 71 -6.57 10.82 -10.40
C SER A 71 -6.39 9.93 -9.17
N VAL A 72 -7.17 8.86 -9.09
CA VAL A 72 -7.03 7.83 -8.05
C VAL A 72 -6.60 6.54 -8.72
N LYS A 73 -5.57 5.89 -8.19
CA LYS A 73 -5.13 4.55 -8.59
C LYS A 73 -5.29 3.57 -7.45
N TYR A 74 -5.60 2.33 -7.81
CA TYR A 74 -5.55 1.21 -6.87
C TYR A 74 -4.28 0.38 -7.06
N PRO A 75 -3.80 -0.31 -6.00
CA PRO A 75 -2.62 -1.16 -6.08
C PRO A 75 -2.73 -2.30 -7.11
N ASN A 76 -3.94 -2.74 -7.44
CA ASN A 76 -4.22 -3.82 -8.38
C ASN A 76 -5.47 -3.51 -9.23
N LYS A 77 -5.67 -4.30 -10.28
CA LYS A 77 -6.80 -4.19 -11.22
C LYS A 77 -8.17 -4.52 -10.60
N SER A 78 -8.18 -5.19 -9.46
CA SER A 78 -9.38 -5.57 -8.72
C SER A 78 -9.80 -4.50 -7.70
N ASN A 79 -9.13 -3.35 -7.70
CA ASN A 79 -9.39 -2.23 -6.79
C ASN A 79 -9.26 -2.57 -5.29
N PHE A 80 -8.49 -3.61 -4.94
CA PHE A 80 -8.22 -3.94 -3.54
C PHE A 80 -7.07 -3.13 -2.95
N GLY A 81 -7.14 -2.87 -1.64
CA GLY A 81 -6.14 -2.11 -0.88
C GLY A 81 -6.47 -0.62 -0.76
N SER A 82 -5.50 0.17 -0.32
CA SER A 82 -5.68 1.61 -0.16
C SER A 82 -5.69 2.34 -1.51
N PRO A 83 -6.70 3.18 -1.81
CA PRO A 83 -6.67 4.08 -2.96
C PRO A 83 -5.49 5.06 -2.81
N MET A 84 -4.83 5.37 -3.92
CA MET A 84 -3.67 6.23 -3.97
C MET A 84 -3.95 7.46 -4.83
N SER A 85 -3.74 8.65 -4.28
CA SER A 85 -3.86 9.91 -5.02
C SER A 85 -2.70 10.05 -5.98
N CYS A 86 -2.98 10.38 -7.24
CA CYS A 86 -1.99 10.53 -8.30
C CYS A 86 -2.03 11.95 -8.86
N PHE A 87 -0.85 12.55 -9.03
CA PHE A 87 -0.65 13.92 -9.48
C PHE A 87 0.30 13.92 -10.70
N GLU A 88 -0.08 14.61 -11.76
CA GLU A 88 0.74 14.81 -12.95
C GLU A 88 1.46 16.17 -12.88
N LEU A 89 2.78 16.14 -12.74
CA LEU A 89 3.67 17.29 -12.68
C LEU A 89 4.62 17.28 -13.88
N ASP A 90 4.41 18.14 -14.88
CA ASP A 90 5.30 18.30 -16.04
C ASP A 90 5.72 16.97 -16.72
N GLY A 91 4.76 16.04 -16.86
CA GLY A 91 4.98 14.72 -17.47
C GLY A 91 5.58 13.67 -16.53
N MET A 92 5.72 13.97 -15.24
CA MET A 92 6.08 13.04 -14.17
C MET A 92 4.87 12.75 -13.27
N GLU A 93 4.75 11.51 -12.81
CA GLU A 93 3.68 11.06 -11.91
C GLU A 93 4.18 10.97 -10.46
N VAL A 94 3.53 11.71 -9.56
CA VAL A 94 3.65 11.57 -8.11
C VAL A 94 2.44 10.83 -7.55
N ILE A 95 2.68 9.73 -6.85
CA ILE A 95 1.67 8.89 -6.21
C ILE A 95 1.78 9.04 -4.70
N ILE A 96 0.67 9.28 -4.01
CA ILE A 96 0.60 9.28 -2.55
C ILE A 96 -0.23 8.08 -2.11
N LYS A 97 0.37 7.20 -1.31
CA LYS A 97 -0.33 6.17 -0.55
C LYS A 97 -0.41 6.63 0.90
N ASP A 98 -1.62 6.97 1.32
CA ASP A 98 -1.94 7.48 2.64
C ASP A 98 -2.91 6.51 3.31
N SER A 99 -2.46 5.85 4.38
CA SER A 99 -3.25 4.84 5.09
C SER A 99 -4.44 5.44 5.85
N THR A 100 -4.46 6.76 6.08
CA THR A 100 -5.59 7.45 6.73
C THR A 100 -6.85 7.49 5.85
N ILE A 101 -6.72 7.23 4.55
CA ILE A 101 -7.86 7.22 3.62
C ILE A 101 -8.74 5.98 3.86
N GLY A 102 -8.12 4.83 4.13
CA GLY A 102 -8.79 3.54 4.27
C GLY A 102 -8.16 2.45 3.40
N THR A 103 -8.69 1.24 3.51
CA THR A 103 -8.22 0.07 2.76
C THR A 103 -9.31 -1.00 2.69
N CYS A 104 -9.06 -2.09 1.98
CA CYS A 104 -9.98 -3.22 1.91
C CYS A 104 -9.75 -4.22 3.04
N TYR A 105 -10.84 -4.76 3.61
CA TYR A 105 -10.80 -5.86 4.56
C TYR A 105 -11.74 -6.98 4.12
N SER A 106 -11.36 -8.21 4.43
CA SER A 106 -12.24 -9.39 4.32
C SER A 106 -12.83 -9.71 5.69
N ASP A 107 -13.89 -10.52 5.74
CA ASP A 107 -14.45 -11.04 6.99
C ASP A 107 -13.40 -11.75 7.85
N MET A 108 -12.40 -12.39 7.20
CA MET A 108 -11.28 -13.00 7.92
C MET A 108 -10.45 -11.99 8.72
N CYS A 109 -10.35 -10.74 8.27
CA CYS A 109 -9.61 -9.71 8.98
C CYS A 109 -10.21 -9.41 10.34
N THR A 110 -11.54 -9.54 10.53
CA THR A 110 -12.18 -9.27 11.83
C THR A 110 -11.71 -10.20 12.96
N LYS A 111 -11.08 -11.33 12.60
CA LYS A 111 -10.49 -12.31 13.52
C LYS A 111 -8.99 -12.11 13.73
N CYS A 112 -8.39 -11.15 13.03
CA CYS A 112 -6.96 -10.87 13.10
C CYS A 112 -6.63 -10.02 14.33
N SER A 113 -5.55 -10.35 15.05
CA SER A 113 -5.09 -9.55 16.19
C SER A 113 -4.68 -8.12 15.82
N LEU A 114 -4.34 -7.89 14.55
CA LEU A 114 -3.93 -6.58 14.02
C LEU A 114 -5.09 -5.76 13.46
N TYR A 115 -6.33 -6.26 13.50
CA TYR A 115 -7.48 -5.54 12.93
C TYR A 115 -8.01 -4.46 13.89
N PRO A 116 -8.32 -3.25 13.40
CA PRO A 116 -8.08 -2.74 12.04
C PRO A 116 -6.61 -2.33 11.82
N CYS A 117 -6.01 -2.73 10.68
CA CYS A 117 -4.63 -2.37 10.33
C CYS A 117 -4.56 -1.38 9.15
N GLN A 118 -3.46 -0.65 9.02
CA GLN A 118 -3.27 0.37 7.97
C GLN A 118 -3.19 -0.16 6.52
N THR A 119 -2.91 -1.45 6.32
CA THR A 119 -2.66 -2.00 4.97
C THR A 119 -3.86 -2.75 4.42
N GLY A 120 -4.60 -3.47 5.27
CA GLY A 120 -5.68 -4.34 4.86
C GLY A 120 -5.24 -5.42 3.86
N VAL A 121 -6.19 -5.85 3.04
CA VAL A 121 -6.01 -6.86 2.00
C VAL A 121 -5.75 -6.17 0.67
N VAL A 122 -4.60 -6.46 0.07
CA VAL A 122 -4.18 -5.88 -1.21
C VAL A 122 -4.09 -6.97 -2.28
N SER A 123 -3.37 -8.04 -1.99
CA SER A 123 -3.18 -9.20 -2.86
C SER A 123 -2.92 -10.43 -2.00
N LEU A 124 -3.04 -11.61 -2.60
CA LEU A 124 -2.45 -12.82 -2.03
C LEU A 124 -0.94 -12.82 -2.30
N PHE A 125 -0.14 -13.32 -1.37
CA PHE A 125 1.31 -13.35 -1.48
C PHE A 125 1.82 -14.78 -1.35
N LEU A 126 2.62 -15.22 -2.31
CA LEU A 126 3.39 -16.45 -2.18
C LEU A 126 4.76 -16.13 -1.59
N THR A 127 5.08 -16.70 -0.44
CA THR A 127 6.40 -16.56 0.18
C THR A 127 7.40 -17.51 -0.47
N HIS A 128 8.69 -17.19 -0.32
CA HIS A 128 9.79 -17.98 -0.89
C HIS A 128 9.87 -19.41 -0.32
N ASP A 129 9.33 -19.64 0.88
CA ASP A 129 9.25 -20.94 1.56
C ASP A 129 7.93 -21.70 1.29
N GLY A 130 7.11 -21.19 0.36
CA GLY A 130 5.95 -21.91 -0.18
C GLY A 130 4.64 -21.71 0.58
N TYR A 131 4.48 -20.63 1.35
CA TYR A 131 3.21 -20.28 1.99
C TYR A 131 2.44 -19.24 1.19
N LEU A 132 1.12 -19.45 1.06
CA LEU A 132 0.19 -18.43 0.61
C LEU A 132 -0.23 -17.59 1.82
N LYS A 133 0.01 -16.28 1.77
CA LYS A 133 -0.43 -15.32 2.77
C LYS A 133 -1.61 -14.51 2.27
N PHE A 134 -2.53 -14.22 3.18
CA PHE A 134 -3.70 -13.39 2.91
C PHE A 134 -3.39 -11.89 2.91
N CYS A 135 -2.41 -11.49 3.72
CA CYS A 135 -1.91 -10.12 3.79
C CYS A 135 -0.41 -10.13 4.11
N THR A 136 0.25 -8.98 4.02
CA THR A 136 1.68 -8.88 4.31
C THR A 136 2.00 -8.86 5.80
N LEU A 137 1.05 -8.44 6.64
CA LEU A 137 1.30 -8.11 8.05
C LEU A 137 1.18 -9.32 8.97
N SER A 138 0.03 -9.97 8.97
CA SER A 138 -0.23 -11.12 9.84
C SER A 138 0.34 -12.41 9.25
N ASN A 139 0.71 -13.33 10.12
CA ASN A 139 1.04 -14.73 9.79
C ASN A 139 -0.05 -15.70 10.25
N GLU A 140 -1.15 -15.22 10.84
CA GLU A 140 -2.22 -16.05 11.43
C GLU A 140 -3.01 -16.85 10.38
N PHE A 141 -2.99 -16.41 9.12
CA PHE A 141 -3.79 -16.99 8.02
C PHE A 141 -2.91 -17.44 6.84
N ASN A 142 -1.78 -18.08 7.15
CA ASN A 142 -0.87 -18.63 6.15
C ASN A 142 -1.29 -20.07 5.79
N LEU A 143 -1.30 -20.38 4.50
CA LEU A 143 -1.57 -21.72 3.98
C LEU A 143 -0.29 -22.32 3.38
N ASP A 144 0.14 -23.48 3.86
CA ASP A 144 1.26 -24.22 3.26
C ASP A 144 0.84 -24.78 1.90
N LEU A 145 1.52 -24.37 0.82
CA LEU A 145 1.24 -24.84 -0.54
C LEU A 145 2.11 -26.02 -0.98
N LYS A 146 3.14 -26.40 -0.23
CA LYS A 146 4.03 -27.52 -0.60
C LYS A 146 3.27 -28.84 -0.83
N PRO A 147 2.18 -29.17 -0.11
CA PRO A 147 1.37 -30.35 -0.41
C PRO A 147 0.78 -30.38 -1.83
N LEU A 148 0.65 -29.23 -2.51
CA LEU A 148 0.20 -29.19 -3.91
C LEU A 148 1.22 -29.81 -4.88
N LEU A 149 2.48 -29.97 -4.48
CA LEU A 149 3.49 -30.67 -5.29
C LEU A 149 3.21 -32.17 -5.44
N ILE A 150 2.31 -32.71 -4.60
CA ILE A 150 1.82 -34.10 -4.65
C ILE A 150 0.30 -34.17 -4.84
N ASP A 151 -0.29 -33.16 -5.47
CA ASP A 151 -1.72 -33.09 -5.82
C ASP A 151 -2.68 -33.21 -4.61
N ASP A 152 -2.30 -32.68 -3.44
CA ASP A 152 -3.17 -32.71 -2.26
C ASP A 152 -4.46 -31.89 -2.48
N LYS A 153 -5.58 -32.62 -2.61
CA LYS A 153 -6.91 -32.06 -2.84
C LYS A 153 -7.38 -31.18 -1.67
N HIS A 154 -6.97 -31.48 -0.44
CA HIS A 154 -7.38 -30.67 0.71
C HIS A 154 -6.80 -29.26 0.60
N THR A 155 -5.51 -29.15 0.34
CA THR A 155 -4.81 -27.87 0.16
C THR A 155 -5.39 -27.10 -1.03
N TYR A 156 -5.71 -27.78 -2.13
CA TYR A 156 -6.36 -27.14 -3.27
C TYR A 156 -7.68 -26.47 -2.89
N GLU A 157 -8.54 -27.15 -2.12
CA GLU A 157 -9.80 -26.57 -1.65
C GLU A 157 -9.58 -25.41 -0.66
N GLN A 158 -8.53 -25.45 0.17
CA GLN A 158 -8.18 -24.31 1.02
C GLN A 158 -7.73 -23.09 0.22
N VAL A 159 -6.96 -23.28 -0.86
CA VAL A 159 -6.58 -22.20 -1.78
C VAL A 159 -7.82 -21.55 -2.39
N ARG A 160 -8.80 -22.35 -2.85
CA ARG A 160 -10.05 -21.82 -3.40
C ARG A 160 -10.81 -20.96 -2.40
N LYS A 161 -10.98 -21.45 -1.17
CA LYS A 161 -11.62 -20.69 -0.09
C LYS A 161 -10.90 -19.37 0.20
N MET A 162 -9.57 -19.39 0.20
CA MET A 162 -8.76 -18.19 0.43
C MET A 162 -8.92 -17.16 -0.70
N ILE A 163 -9.01 -17.62 -1.95
CA ILE A 163 -9.29 -16.77 -3.11
C ILE A 163 -10.70 -16.17 -3.03
N ASP A 164 -11.69 -16.95 -2.62
CA ASP A 164 -13.07 -16.45 -2.48
C ASP A 164 -13.17 -15.39 -1.38
N LEU A 165 -12.56 -15.64 -0.21
CA LEU A 165 -12.44 -14.65 0.87
C LEU A 165 -11.72 -13.36 0.43
N TYR A 166 -10.70 -13.50 -0.42
CA TYR A 166 -9.99 -12.35 -0.99
C TYR A 166 -10.93 -11.51 -1.88
N LYS A 167 -11.69 -12.16 -2.77
CA LYS A 167 -12.63 -11.50 -3.69
C LYS A 167 -13.78 -10.79 -2.97
N GLU A 168 -14.15 -11.27 -1.79
CA GLU A 168 -15.21 -10.69 -0.96
C GLU A 168 -14.75 -9.47 -0.14
N SER A 169 -13.47 -9.11 -0.21
CA SER A 169 -12.94 -7.96 0.54
C SER A 169 -13.66 -6.66 0.16
N LYS A 170 -13.93 -5.81 1.15
CA LYS A 170 -14.64 -4.54 0.96
C LYS A 170 -13.82 -3.38 1.47
N TYR A 171 -13.88 -2.27 0.75
CA TYR A 171 -13.28 -1.02 1.18
C TYR A 171 -13.95 -0.51 2.46
N LEU A 172 -13.13 -0.16 3.45
CA LEU A 172 -13.53 0.53 4.67
C LEU A 172 -12.70 1.81 4.79
N LYS A 173 -13.38 2.94 4.99
CA LYS A 173 -12.73 4.22 5.25
C LYS A 173 -12.09 4.17 6.64
N CYS A 174 -10.87 4.68 6.79
CA CYS A 174 -10.29 4.81 8.12
C CYS A 174 -11.08 5.88 8.89
N HIS A 175 -11.45 5.60 10.15
CA HIS A 175 -11.96 6.64 11.03
C HIS A 175 -10.79 7.58 11.33
N SER A 176 -10.85 8.79 10.79
CA SER A 176 -9.87 9.84 11.08
C SER A 176 -9.83 10.10 12.58
N GLU A 177 -8.66 9.97 13.20
CA GLU A 177 -8.36 10.74 14.40
C GLU A 177 -8.59 12.21 14.07
N ASN A 178 -9.24 12.90 15.01
CA ASN A 178 -9.75 14.25 14.87
C ASN A 178 -8.80 15.18 14.11
N GLU A 179 -9.35 15.89 13.13
CA GLU A 179 -8.82 17.17 12.67
C GLU A 179 -8.85 18.15 13.86
N THR A 180 -7.86 18.08 14.74
CA THR A 180 -7.61 19.14 15.73
C THR A 180 -6.48 20.02 15.21
N ALA A 181 -6.94 21.15 14.63
CA ALA A 181 -6.40 22.52 14.64
C ALA A 181 -4.87 22.71 14.70
#